data_AF-A0A959RR68-F1
#
_entry.id   AF-A0A959RR68-F1
#
_cell.length_a   1.000
_cell.length_b   1.000
_cell.length_c   1.000
_cell.angle_alpha   90.00
_cell.angle_beta   90.00
_cell.angle_gamma   90.00
#
_symmetry.space_group_name_H-M   'P 1'
#
loop_
_entity.id
_entity.type
_entity.pdbx_description
1 polymer ?
#
loop_
_entity_poly.entity_id
_entity_poly.type
_entity_poly.pdbx_seq_one_letter_code
_entity_poly.pdbx_strand_id
1 'polypeptide(L)'
;FGGAGVGKTVLIQELINNIAKAYSGLSVFAGVGERTREGNDLMREMIEAGIMKYGDAFKKSMEEGGWDLSKVNMDELHDSKAT
;
A
#
# COMPACT_ATOMS: atom_id res chain seq x y z
N PHE A 1 -4.80 -19.44 -9.71
CA PHE A 1 -4.00 -19.29 -10.95
C PHE A 1 -3.99 -17.83 -11.36
N GLY A 2 -2.86 -17.15 -11.31
CA GLY A 2 -2.78 -15.73 -11.70
C GLY A 2 -1.34 -15.37 -12.06
N GLY A 3 -1.08 -15.17 -13.35
CA GLY A 3 0.21 -14.71 -13.87
C GLY A 3 0.40 -13.19 -13.71
N ALA A 4 1.54 -12.69 -14.17
CA ALA A 4 1.80 -11.25 -14.29
C ALA A 4 0.89 -10.63 -15.37
N GLY A 5 0.23 -9.52 -15.07
CA GLY A 5 -0.60 -8.77 -16.02
C GLY A 5 -2.11 -9.08 -16.01
N VAL A 6 -2.61 -9.97 -15.16
CA VAL A 6 -4.05 -10.33 -15.09
C VAL A 6 -4.91 -9.38 -14.24
N GLY A 7 -4.41 -8.19 -13.89
CA GLY A 7 -5.15 -7.23 -13.07
C GLY A 7 -5.28 -7.62 -11.59
N LYS A 8 -4.38 -8.47 -11.07
CA LYS A 8 -4.37 -8.87 -9.64
C LYS A 8 -4.33 -7.66 -8.69
N THR A 9 -3.54 -6.65 -9.01
CA THR A 9 -3.47 -5.39 -8.24
C THR A 9 -4.82 -4.68 -8.19
N VAL A 10 -5.49 -4.54 -9.33
CA VAL A 10 -6.79 -3.86 -9.42
C VAL A 10 -7.84 -4.59 -8.58
N LEU A 11 -7.87 -5.92 -8.66
CA LEU A 11 -8.76 -6.75 -7.83
C LEU A 11 -8.47 -6.60 -6.32
N ILE A 12 -7.20 -6.52 -5.94
CA ILE A 12 -6.81 -6.31 -4.53
C ILE A 12 -7.22 -4.92 -4.05
N GLN A 13 -7.03 -3.87 -4.86
CA GLN A 13 -7.45 -2.51 -4.53
C GLN A 13 -8.98 -2.40 -4.38
N GLU A 14 -9.75 -3.03 -5.28
CA GLU A 14 -11.21 -3.07 -5.18
C GLU A 14 -11.71 -3.86 -3.97
N LEU A 15 -11.06 -4.98 -3.64
CA LEU A 15 -11.35 -5.76 -2.43
C LEU A 15 -11.10 -4.93 -1.16
N ILE A 16 -9.96 -4.24 -1.07
CA ILE A 16 -9.65 -3.35 0.06
C ILE A 16 -10.68 -2.22 0.17
N ASN A 17 -11.02 -1.57 -0.95
CA ASN A 17 -12.01 -0.48 -0.97
C ASN A 17 -13.41 -0.95 -0.57
N ASN A 18 -13.83 -2.15 -1.00
CA ASN A 18 -15.14 -2.70 -0.65
C ASN A 18 -15.20 -3.18 0.81
N ILE A 19 -14.14 -3.82 1.31
CA ILE A 19 -14.05 -4.27 2.71
C ILE A 19 -13.98 -3.06 3.64
N ALA A 20 -13.12 -2.07 3.39
CA ALA A 20 -12.98 -0.88 4.23
C ALA A 20 -14.26 -0.01 4.28
N LYS A 21 -15.09 -0.03 3.21
CA LYS A 21 -16.40 0.65 3.20
C LYS A 21 -17.51 -0.16 3.88
N ALA A 22 -17.50 -1.48 3.74
CA ALA A 22 -18.57 -2.34 4.25
C ALA A 22 -18.35 -2.81 5.70
N TYR A 23 -17.09 -2.91 6.10
CA TYR A 23 -16.65 -3.32 7.44
C TYR A 23 -15.61 -2.30 7.92
N SER A 24 -15.80 -1.77 9.13
CA SER A 24 -14.75 -1.03 9.86
C SER A 24 -13.62 -1.98 10.32
N GLY A 25 -13.10 -2.77 9.39
CA GLY A 25 -12.18 -3.86 9.63
C GLY A 25 -10.80 -3.57 9.06
N LEU A 26 -9.79 -3.94 9.84
CA LEU A 26 -8.37 -3.86 9.50
C LEU A 26 -8.08 -4.76 8.28
N SER A 27 -7.26 -4.29 7.33
CA SER A 27 -6.92 -5.06 6.11
C SER A 27 -5.45 -5.47 6.12
N VAL A 28 -5.19 -6.76 6.35
CA VAL A 28 -3.82 -7.31 6.36
C VAL A 28 -3.49 -7.96 5.02
N PHE A 29 -2.47 -7.45 4.34
CA PHE A 29 -1.90 -8.08 3.14
C PHE A 29 -0.68 -8.94 3.49
N ALA A 30 -0.69 -10.22 3.11
CA ALA A 30 0.43 -11.15 3.30
C ALA A 30 0.89 -11.72 1.94
N GLY A 31 2.04 -11.28 1.45
CA GLY A 31 2.66 -11.81 0.23
C GLY A 31 3.54 -13.03 0.54
N VAL A 32 3.05 -14.24 0.26
CA VAL A 32 3.82 -15.49 0.48
C VAL A 32 4.44 -15.97 -0.83
N GLY A 33 5.76 -16.08 -0.87
CA GLY A 33 6.50 -16.56 -2.05
C GLY A 33 6.61 -15.54 -3.19
N GLU A 34 6.23 -14.29 -2.93
CA GLU A 34 6.32 -13.20 -3.90
C GLU A 34 7.75 -12.66 -4.01
N ARG A 35 8.06 -12.09 -5.18
CA ARG A 35 9.36 -11.44 -5.37
C ARG A 35 9.38 -10.12 -4.63
N THR A 36 10.52 -9.80 -4.00
CA THR A 36 10.73 -8.51 -3.30
C THR A 36 10.40 -7.30 -4.18
N ARG A 37 10.69 -7.37 -5.49
CA ARG A 37 10.32 -6.33 -6.46
C ARG A 37 8.80 -6.12 -6.53
N GLU A 38 8.03 -7.21 -6.62
CA GLU A 38 6.57 -7.17 -6.72
C GLU A 38 5.95 -6.59 -5.43
N GLY A 39 6.53 -6.90 -4.26
CA GLY A 39 6.14 -6.29 -2.99
C GLY A 39 6.45 -4.79 -2.90
N ASN A 40 7.62 -4.37 -3.40
CA ASN A 40 7.98 -2.95 -3.46
C ASN A 40 7.07 -2.17 -4.42
N ASP A 41 6.78 -2.73 -5.59
CA ASP A 41 5.88 -2.11 -6.58
C ASP A 41 4.47 -1.92 -5.98
N LEU A 42 3.93 -2.97 -5.32
CA LEU A 42 2.64 -2.91 -4.63
C LEU A 42 2.61 -1.85 -3.52
N MET A 43 3.67 -1.75 -2.70
CA MET A 43 3.73 -0.76 -1.63
C MET A 43 3.74 0.67 -2.17
N ARG A 44 4.47 0.91 -3.26
CA ARG A 44 4.48 2.22 -3.95
C ARG A 44 3.10 2.57 -4.49
N GLU A 45 2.44 1.62 -5.16
CA GLU A 45 1.08 1.81 -5.67
C GLU A 45 0.07 2.10 -4.54
N MET A 46 0.20 1.47 -3.36
CA MET A 46 -0.64 1.75 -2.20
C MET A 46 -0.45 3.17 -1.63
N ILE A 47 0.79 3.67 -1.62
CA ILE A 47 1.12 5.03 -1.18
C ILE A 47 0.63 6.08 -2.19
N GLU A 48 0.77 5.80 -3.49
CA GLU A 48 0.27 6.65 -4.57
C GLU A 48 -1.25 6.71 -4.60
N ALA A 49 -1.93 5.58 -4.43
CA ALA A 49 -3.39 5.49 -4.35
C ALA A 49 -4.00 6.08 -3.06
N GLY A 50 -3.16 6.51 -2.10
CA GLY A 50 -3.60 7.06 -0.82
C GLY A 50 -4.29 6.02 0.08
N ILE A 51 -4.02 4.73 -0.16
CA ILE A 51 -4.44 3.63 0.71
C ILE A 51 -3.57 3.64 1.97
N MET A 52 -2.26 3.82 1.79
CA MET A 52 -1.26 3.98 2.86
C MET A 52 -0.78 5.44 2.91
N LYS A 53 -0.79 6.05 4.09
CA LYS A 53 -0.38 7.44 4.30
C LYS A 53 0.85 7.50 5.19
N TYR A 54 2.03 7.58 4.59
CA TYR A 54 3.31 7.71 5.33
C TYR A 54 3.72 9.17 5.59
N GLY A 55 2.90 10.14 5.21
CA GLY A 55 3.23 11.55 5.29
C GLY A 55 3.95 12.09 4.05
N ASP A 56 3.79 13.39 3.82
CA ASP A 56 4.37 14.11 2.68
C ASP A 56 5.90 14.07 2.69
N ALA A 57 6.52 14.09 3.87
CA ALA A 57 7.97 14.02 4.03
C ALA A 57 8.55 12.68 3.53
N PHE A 58 7.86 11.57 3.80
CA PHE A 58 8.22 10.26 3.28
C PHE A 58 8.01 10.21 1.76
N LYS A 59 6.86 10.69 1.27
CA LYS A 59 6.54 10.72 -0.16
C LYS A 59 7.58 11.46 -0.98
N LYS A 60 7.98 12.65 -0.54
CA LYS A 60 9.03 13.44 -1.18
C LYS A 60 10.37 12.70 -1.19
N SER A 61 10.74 12.07 -0.07
CA SER A 61 11.96 11.25 -0.01
C SER A 61 11.91 10.07 -0.98
N MET A 62 10.73 9.50 -1.23
CA MET A 62 10.51 8.41 -2.18
C MET A 62 10.64 8.88 -3.63
N GLU A 63 10.14 10.07 -3.95
CA GLU A 63 10.27 10.70 -5.28
C GLU A 63 11.72 11.04 -5.62
N GLU A 64 12.52 11.42 -4.61
CA GLU A 64 13.96 11.63 -4.73
C GLU A 64 14.77 10.31 -4.82
N GLY A 65 14.09 9.15 -4.83
CA GLY A 65 14.69 7.82 -4.92
C GLY A 65 15.16 7.24 -3.59
N GLY A 66 14.92 7.92 -2.47
CA GLY A 66 15.21 7.46 -1.13
C GLY A 66 14.12 6.55 -0.53
N TRP A 67 14.43 5.92 0.60
CA TRP A 67 13.49 5.11 1.37
C TRP A 67 13.73 5.32 2.86
N ASP A 68 13.48 6.55 3.31
CA ASP A 68 13.81 6.96 4.67
C ASP A 68 12.63 6.74 5.62
N LEU A 69 12.65 5.61 6.33
CA LEU A 69 11.62 5.21 7.29
C LEU A 69 11.51 6.18 8.48
N SER A 70 12.54 6.98 8.76
CA SER A 70 12.48 7.97 9.85
C SER A 70 11.51 9.11 9.55
N LYS A 71 11.17 9.31 8.27
CA LYS A 71 10.23 10.36 7.81
C LYS A 71 8.77 9.88 7.78
N VAL A 72 8.49 8.65 8.20
CA VAL A 72 7.12 8.13 8.26
C VAL A 72 6.37 8.84 9.37
N ASN A 73 5.27 9.50 9.01
CA ASN A 73 4.35 10.10 9.96
C ASN A 73 3.39 9.01 10.50
N MET A 74 3.55 8.64 11.78
CA MET A 74 2.74 7.61 12.42
C MET A 74 1.29 8.06 12.68
N ASP A 75 1.04 9.37 12.81
CA ASP A 75 -0.31 9.90 13.01
C ASP A 75 -1.11 9.77 11.71
N GLU A 76 -0.50 10.14 10.58
CA GLU A 76 -1.12 9.94 9.26
C GLU A 76 -1.23 8.47 8.89
N LEU A 77 -0.29 7.64 9.34
CA LEU A 77 -0.34 6.20 9.14
C LEU A 77 -1.61 5.61 9.73
N HIS A 78 -2.02 6.06 10.92
CA HIS A 78 -3.26 5.62 11.54
C HIS A 78 -4.50 5.91 10.66
N ASP A 79 -4.48 7.02 9.94
CA ASP A 79 -5.53 7.43 8.98
C ASP A 79 -5.44 6.72 7.61
N SER A 80 -4.57 5.73 7.48
CA SER A 80 -4.51 4.87 6.29
C SER A 80 -5.77 4.02 6.18
N LYS A 81 -6.23 3.81 4.95
CA LYS A 81 -7.43 3.00 4.67
C LYS A 81 -7.18 1.50 4.75
N ALA A 82 -5.94 1.10 5.02
CA ALA A 82 -5.53 -0.29 5.25
C ALA A 82 -5.27 -0.60 6.73
N THR A 83 -5.42 0.38 7.64
CA THR A 83 -5.21 0.15 9.07
C THR A 83 -6.29 -0.73 9.63
#